data_AF-A0A6P0XPU8-F1
#
_entry.id   AF-A0A6P0XPU8-F1
#
_cell.length_a   1.000
_cell.length_b   1.000
_cell.length_c   1.000
_cell.angle_alpha   90.00
_cell.angle_beta   90.00
_cell.angle_gamma   90.00
#
_symmetry.space_group_name_H-M   'P 1'
#
loop_
_entity.id
_entity.type
_entity.pdbx_description
1 polymer ?
#
loop_
_entity_poly.entity_id
_entity_poly.type
_entity_poly.pdbx_seq_one_letter_code
_entity_poly.pdbx_strand_id
1 'polypeptide(L)'
;MIRGEDKLIEWWSSLDALVLKAMTIVLTEHLKPVLSPRCFHLAGNGGLKGAVREVAANVSEHSFVFRTDVKGYYASIHHGILMDIDQEKREYS
;
A
#
# COMPACT_ATOMS: atom_id res chain seq x y z
N MET A 1 5.05 24.14 -7.53
CA MET A 1 4.26 23.21 -8.38
C MET A 1 4.85 23.25 -9.78
N ILE A 2 5.64 22.24 -10.18
CA ILE A 2 6.18 22.12 -11.54
C ILE A 2 5.36 21.05 -12.23
N ARG A 3 4.63 21.42 -13.29
CA ARG A 3 3.78 20.52 -14.07
C ARG A 3 4.64 19.78 -15.11
N GLY A 4 4.65 18.45 -15.06
CA GLY A 4 5.14 17.60 -16.16
C GLY A 4 3.98 17.25 -17.10
N GLU A 5 4.28 17.11 -18.40
CA GLU A 5 3.30 17.22 -19.49
C GLU A 5 2.15 16.19 -19.51
N ASP A 6 2.19 15.06 -18.78
CA ASP A 6 1.06 14.09 -18.79
C ASP A 6 0.75 13.44 -17.43
N LYS A 7 1.39 13.87 -16.34
CA LYS A 7 1.06 13.46 -14.97
C LYS A 7 1.25 14.63 -14.02
N LEU A 8 0.19 14.99 -13.29
CA LEU A 8 0.33 15.86 -12.13
C LEU A 8 1.12 15.10 -11.06
N ILE A 9 2.43 15.33 -11.02
CA ILE A 9 3.31 14.83 -9.97
C ILE A 9 3.47 15.95 -8.96
N GLU A 10 2.88 15.77 -7.78
CA GLU A 10 3.09 16.68 -6.66
C GLU A 10 4.41 16.33 -5.96
N TRP A 11 5.29 17.31 -5.89
CA TRP A 11 6.55 17.21 -5.17
C TRP A 11 6.37 17.77 -3.77
N TRP A 12 6.70 16.95 -2.78
CA TRP A 12 6.76 17.33 -1.38
C TRP A 12 8.03 18.15 -1.14
N SER A 13 8.00 19.07 -0.17
CA SER A 13 9.23 19.72 0.27
C SER A 13 10.17 18.66 0.86
N SER A 14 11.48 18.96 0.91
CA SER A 14 12.46 18.05 1.53
C SER A 14 12.13 17.77 3.00
N LEU A 15 11.57 18.75 3.71
CA LEU A 15 11.14 18.59 5.09
C LEU A 15 9.96 17.62 5.20
N ASP A 16 8.93 17.77 4.36
CA ASP A 16 7.78 16.88 4.41
C ASP A 16 8.17 15.45 4.02
N ALA A 17 9.05 15.30 3.02
CA ALA A 17 9.58 14.00 2.62
C ALA A 17 10.33 13.30 3.77
N LEU A 18 11.07 14.07 4.58
CA LEU A 18 11.74 13.56 5.78
C LEU A 18 10.73 13.07 6.83
N VAL A 19 9.71 13.87 7.11
CA VAL A 19 8.65 13.50 8.07
C VAL A 19 7.89 12.26 7.59
N LEU A 20 7.48 12.21 6.32
CA LEU A 20 6.82 11.04 5.72
C LEU A 20 7.69 9.79 5.81
N LYS A 21 9.00 9.91 5.59
CA LYS A 21 9.92 8.79 5.73
C LYS A 21 10.00 8.31 7.19
N ALA A 22 10.12 9.23 8.15
CA ALA A 22 10.16 8.87 9.57
C ALA A 22 8.87 8.17 10.01
N MET A 23 7.70 8.71 9.63
CA MET A 23 6.40 8.07 9.87
C MET A 23 6.32 6.69 9.22
N THR A 24 6.78 6.55 7.97
CA THR A 24 6.79 5.26 7.27
C THR A 24 7.60 4.21 8.03
N ILE A 25 8.77 4.57 8.57
CA ILE A 25 9.61 3.64 9.34
C ILE A 25 8.86 3.14 10.57
N VAL A 26 8.30 4.05 11.37
CA VAL A 26 7.54 3.71 12.59
C VAL A 26 6.31 2.85 12.25
N LEU A 27 5.48 3.31 11.31
CA LEU A 27 4.25 2.60 10.93
C LEU A 27 4.54 1.23 10.32
N THR A 28 5.64 1.06 9.58
CA THR A 28 5.99 -0.23 8.99
C THR A 28 6.21 -1.29 10.07
N GLU A 29 6.91 -0.96 11.16
CA GLU A 29 7.14 -1.90 12.26
C GLU A 29 5.84 -2.35 12.94
N HIS A 30 4.86 -1.45 13.07
CA HIS A 30 3.57 -1.77 13.67
C HIS A 30 2.60 -2.49 12.72
N LEU A 31 2.60 -2.14 11.43
CA LEU A 31 1.63 -2.67 10.47
C LEU A 31 2.09 -3.98 9.83
N LYS A 32 3.40 -4.17 9.59
CA LYS A 32 3.91 -5.37 8.92
C LYS A 32 3.47 -6.69 9.57
N PRO A 33 3.41 -6.84 10.91
CA PRO A 33 2.95 -8.08 11.54
C PRO A 33 1.48 -8.42 11.26
N VAL A 34 0.63 -7.43 10.98
CA VAL A 34 -0.81 -7.61 10.77
C VAL A 34 -1.23 -7.57 9.31
N LEU A 35 -0.34 -7.11 8.41
CA LEU A 35 -0.58 -7.09 6.97
C LEU A 35 -0.36 -8.48 6.36
N SER A 36 -1.13 -8.79 5.32
CA SER A 36 -1.01 -10.08 4.63
C SER A 36 0.39 -10.26 4.02
N PRO A 37 0.99 -11.47 4.11
CA PRO A 37 2.23 -11.77 3.39
C PRO A 37 2.06 -11.72 1.86
N ARG A 38 0.82 -11.75 1.36
CA ARG A 38 0.49 -11.57 -0.07
C ARG A 38 0.46 -10.10 -0.51
N CYS A 39 0.74 -9.14 0.37
CA CYS A 39 1.02 -7.76 -0.01
C CYS A 39 2.42 -7.67 -0.62
N PHE A 40 2.57 -8.13 -1.87
CA PHE A 40 3.85 -8.30 -2.54
C PHE A 40 4.64 -7.00 -2.80
N HIS A 41 3.99 -5.83 -2.71
CA HIS A 41 4.66 -4.53 -2.84
C HIS A 41 5.53 -4.18 -1.63
N LEU A 42 5.31 -4.82 -0.47
CA LEU A 42 6.10 -4.58 0.74
C LEU A 42 7.47 -5.26 0.64
N ALA A 43 8.49 -4.58 1.16
CA ALA A 43 9.85 -5.10 1.19
C ALA A 43 9.92 -6.41 2.00
N GLY A 44 10.53 -7.43 1.39
CA GLY A 44 10.64 -8.78 1.96
C GLY A 44 9.59 -9.77 1.46
N ASN A 45 8.52 -9.33 0.78
CA ASN A 45 7.46 -10.24 0.30
C ASN A 45 7.71 -10.77 -1.13
N GLY A 46 8.84 -10.45 -1.75
CA GLY A 46 9.22 -10.98 -3.07
C GLY A 46 8.87 -10.07 -4.26
N GLY A 47 8.22 -8.92 -4.04
CA GLY A 47 7.98 -7.92 -5.08
C GLY A 47 7.05 -8.41 -6.18
N LEU A 48 7.06 -7.69 -7.31
CA LEU A 48 6.27 -8.04 -8.50
C LEU A 48 6.52 -9.49 -8.97
N LYS A 49 7.78 -9.94 -8.96
CA LYS A 49 8.13 -11.32 -9.34
C LYS A 49 7.58 -12.36 -8.37
N GLY A 50 7.50 -12.04 -7.07
CA GLY A 50 6.83 -12.87 -6.07
C GLY A 50 5.34 -13.00 -6.38
N ALA A 51 4.67 -11.87 -6.64
CA ALA A 51 3.25 -11.86 -6.99
C ALA A 51 2.93 -12.73 -8.22
N VAL A 52 3.72 -12.60 -9.29
CA VAL A 52 3.52 -13.37 -10.52
C VAL A 52 3.72 -14.87 -10.29
N ARG A 53 4.72 -15.26 -9.51
CA ARG A 53 4.95 -16.67 -9.16
C ARG A 53 3.82 -17.26 -8.33
N GLU A 54 3.32 -16.50 -7.35
CA GLU A 54 2.18 -16.92 -6.52
C GLU A 54 0.95 -17.19 -7.40
N VAL A 55 0.62 -16.27 -8.30
CA VAL A 55 -0.53 -16.46 -9.22
C VAL A 55 -0.28 -17.65 -10.15
N ALA A 56 0.91 -17.75 -10.74
CA ALA A 56 1.24 -18.84 -11.67
C ALA A 56 1.15 -20.23 -11.02
N ALA A 57 1.50 -20.34 -9.72
CA ALA A 57 1.42 -21.59 -8.98
C ALA A 57 -0.03 -22.02 -8.66
N ASN A 58 -0.97 -21.08 -8.60
CA ASN A 58 -2.35 -21.35 -8.17
C ASN A 58 -3.37 -21.29 -9.31
N VAL A 59 -3.05 -20.63 -10.43
CA VAL A 59 -4.03 -20.35 -11.50
C VAL A 59 -4.58 -21.61 -12.16
N SER A 60 -3.80 -22.70 -12.24
CA SER A 60 -4.26 -23.97 -12.81
C SER A 60 -5.36 -24.65 -11.99
N GLU A 61 -5.45 -24.34 -10.69
CA GLU A 61 -6.47 -24.88 -9.78
C GLU A 61 -7.77 -24.07 -9.79
N HIS A 62 -7.78 -22.91 -10.47
CA HIS A 62 -8.90 -21.99 -10.48
C HIS A 62 -9.40 -21.75 -11.90
N SER A 63 -10.66 -22.10 -12.19
CA SER A 63 -11.23 -21.91 -13.53
C SER A 63 -11.43 -20.45 -13.93
N PHE A 64 -11.44 -19.53 -12.96
CA PHE A 64 -11.69 -18.11 -13.19
C PHE A 64 -10.74 -17.24 -12.36
N VAL A 65 -10.34 -16.11 -12.93
CA VAL A 65 -9.54 -15.08 -12.26
C VAL A 65 -10.29 -13.76 -12.31
N PHE A 66 -10.47 -13.13 -11.17
CA PHE A 66 -11.03 -11.79 -11.07
C PHE A 66 -9.91 -10.77 -10.86
N ARG A 67 -9.75 -9.86 -11.83
CA ARG A 67 -8.77 -8.78 -11.75
C ARG A 67 -9.48 -7.47 -11.43
N THR A 68 -9.17 -6.92 -10.26
CA THR A 68 -9.69 -5.62 -9.81
C THR A 68 -8.58 -4.59 -9.72
N ASP A 69 -8.95 -3.33 -9.92
CA ASP A 69 -8.08 -2.17 -9.68
C ASP A 69 -8.88 -1.07 -8.97
N VAL A 70 -8.21 -0.24 -8.18
CA VAL A 70 -8.84 0.85 -7.42
C VAL A 70 -8.71 2.16 -8.19
N LYS A 71 -9.82 2.63 -8.76
CA LYS A 71 -9.86 3.91 -9.46
C LYS A 71 -9.58 5.06 -8.48
N GLY A 72 -8.57 5.87 -8.83
CA GLY A 72 -8.22 7.06 -8.05
C GLY A 72 -7.78 6.74 -6.62
N TYR A 73 -7.06 5.64 -6.41
CA TYR A 73 -6.67 5.10 -5.09
C TYR A 73 -6.47 6.14 -3.99
N TYR A 74 -5.56 7.11 -4.16
CA TYR A 74 -5.30 8.13 -3.13
C TYR A 74 -6.42 9.16 -2.99
N ALA A 75 -7.06 9.54 -4.11
CA ALA A 75 -8.13 10.53 -4.13
C ALA A 75 -9.46 10.00 -3.56
N SER A 76 -9.61 8.67 -3.47
CA SER A 76 -10.82 8.02 -2.96
C SER A 76 -10.69 7.51 -1.52
N ILE A 77 -9.57 7.77 -0.83
CA ILE A 77 -9.41 7.41 0.59
C ILE A 77 -10.37 8.26 1.44
N HIS A 78 -11.26 7.59 2.18
CA HIS A 78 -12.13 8.25 3.15
C HIS A 78 -11.40 8.42 4.49
N HIS A 79 -11.01 9.65 4.82
CA HIS A 79 -10.21 9.94 6.00
C HIS A 79 -10.87 9.54 7.34
N GLY A 80 -12.20 9.65 7.49
CA GLY A 80 -12.89 9.21 8.70
C GLY A 80 -12.65 7.73 9.02
N ILE A 81 -13.07 6.85 8.09
CA ILE A 81 -12.81 5.40 8.15
C ILE A 81 -11.33 5.08 8.40
N LEU A 82 -10.40 5.76 7.73
CA LEU A 82 -8.97 5.52 7.93
C LEU A 82 -8.54 5.78 9.38
N MET A 83 -9.02 6.87 9.98
CA MET A 83 -8.68 7.22 11.36
C MET A 83 -9.38 6.29 12.37
N ASP A 84 -10.62 5.87 12.08
CA ASP A 84 -11.35 4.91 12.92
C ASP A 84 -10.60 3.56 12.99
N ILE A 85 -10.11 3.07 11.84
CA ILE A 85 -9.30 1.84 11.78
C ILE A 85 -7.99 1.95 12.59
N ASP A 86 -7.34 3.13 12.62
CA ASP A 86 -6.14 3.33 13.44
C ASP A 86 -6.47 3.34 14.94
N GLN A 87 -7.60 3.93 15.34
CA GLN A 87 -8.03 3.99 16.73
C GLN A 87 -8.43 2.62 17.28
N GLU A 88 -9.19 1.84 16.53
CA GLU A 88 -9.54 0.46 16.91
C GLU A 88 -8.29 -0.41 17.14
N LYS A 89 -7.21 -0.18 16.39
CA LYS A 89 -5.92 -0.88 16.55
C LYS A 89 -5.18 -0.49 17.83
N ARG A 90 -5.41 0.71 18.38
CA ARG A 90 -4.79 1.16 19.64
C ARG A 90 -5.46 0.60 20.89
N GLU A 91 -6.75 0.30 20.84
CA GLU A 91 -7.49 -0.23 22.00
C GLU A 91 -7.23 -1.73 22.25
N TYR A 92 -6.68 -2.44 21.26
CA TYR A 92 -6.37 -3.88 21.33
C TYR A 92 -4.87 -4.21 21.40
N SER A 93 -3.99 -3.21 21.56
CA SER A 93 -2.54 -3.36 21.76
C SER A 93 -2.12 -2.97 23.18
#